data_AF-A0A538F8V6-F1
#
_entry.id   AF-A0A538F8V6-F1
#
_cell.length_a   1.000
_cell.length_b   1.000
_cell.length_c   1.000
_cell.angle_alpha   90.00
_cell.angle_beta   90.00
_cell.angle_gamma   90.00
#
_symmetry.space_group_name_H-M   'P 1'
#
loop_
_entity.id
_entity.type
_entity.pdbx_description
1 polymer ?
#
loop_
_entity_poly.entity_id
_entity_poly.type
_entity_poly.pdbx_seq_one_letter_code
_entity_poly.pdbx_strand_id
1 'polypeptide(L)'
;MALAAALLSSGAHQSAASSTTAQTFTSTADSYVSQKSPKANYGTRPAVEAAGSPLERGYVRFGVTGLAGVVSRATLRLYATAGSSVGFSVRGVTDNTWGETTITYNNAPAPSPTSTASSGSIATGWISLDVTPLVSGNGAVSFALTSTATKAVSLATREKSAALAPQLVVEVTLPDSPPANTSPPKISGTAQANQTLTSDPGTWSGTQPIGYAYQWRRCDAAGSVCSDIAGATAQTYGLTTADVGSTMRVAVTASNGSGSSSSSSAQTALVAAPSSGGTAPFFRYAYFSASDPAANKALGATMIDVGSKSSADALPTGLQGMVWVGDYDNTTCSWETSDAALSSTVTAAVGDPKVYGFFTSDEPNPLACPNAPAQHKARSDLIHGLDPTTKTFIVLDSNGFSGNLTQDAIDQIPLWLGSADLIGLDPYPCLVGKACDYTFLSNMIAKADAAGIPY
;
A
#
# COMPACT_ATOMS: atom_id res chain seq x y z
N MET A 1 -51.27 -21.22 -2.21
CA MET A 1 -50.80 -21.95 -1.02
C MET A 1 -49.74 -22.94 -1.50
N ALA A 2 -48.49 -22.50 -1.55
CA ALA A 2 -47.35 -23.35 -1.95
C ALA A 2 -46.21 -23.01 -0.99
N LEU A 3 -45.87 -23.97 -0.13
CA LEU A 3 -44.81 -23.90 0.86
C LEU A 3 -43.45 -23.75 0.14
N ALA A 4 -42.71 -22.69 0.45
CA ALA A 4 -41.30 -22.59 0.15
C ALA A 4 -40.51 -23.34 1.24
N ALA A 5 -39.81 -24.40 0.84
CA ALA A 5 -38.88 -25.12 1.70
C ALA A 5 -37.62 -24.27 1.91
N ALA A 6 -37.34 -23.93 3.16
CA ALA A 6 -36.09 -23.32 3.56
C ALA A 6 -34.95 -24.34 3.46
N LEU A 7 -34.05 -24.14 2.50
CA LEU A 7 -32.76 -24.83 2.46
C LEU A 7 -31.85 -24.21 3.52
N LEU A 8 -31.77 -24.87 4.68
CA LEU A 8 -30.71 -24.66 5.66
C LEU A 8 -29.40 -25.20 5.06
N SER A 9 -28.57 -24.32 4.50
CA SER A 9 -27.19 -24.67 4.16
C SER A 9 -26.40 -24.80 5.47
N SER A 10 -26.07 -26.03 5.85
CA SER A 10 -25.10 -26.32 6.91
C SER A 10 -23.73 -25.80 6.48
N GLY A 11 -23.37 -24.60 6.94
CA GLY A 11 -22.00 -24.11 6.86
C GLY A 11 -21.11 -25.02 7.70
N ALA A 12 -20.20 -25.74 7.05
CA ALA A 12 -19.11 -26.40 7.75
C ALA A 12 -18.29 -25.31 8.47
N HIS A 13 -18.37 -25.25 9.80
CA HIS A 13 -17.44 -24.48 10.60
C HIS A 13 -16.03 -25.03 10.35
N GLN A 14 -15.25 -24.33 9.51
CA GLN A 14 -13.81 -24.54 9.49
C GLN A 14 -13.30 -24.22 10.90
N SER A 15 -12.71 -25.22 11.55
CA SER A 15 -12.16 -25.10 12.90
C SER A 15 -11.16 -23.95 12.91
N ALA A 16 -11.32 -23.00 13.84
CA ALA A 16 -10.38 -21.89 14.03
C ALA A 16 -8.95 -22.45 14.17
N ALA A 17 -8.02 -21.91 13.38
CA ALA A 17 -6.61 -22.25 13.56
C ALA A 17 -6.08 -21.42 14.73
N SER A 18 -5.88 -22.05 15.88
CA SER A 18 -5.32 -21.37 17.05
C SER A 18 -3.92 -20.84 16.73
N SER A 19 -3.66 -19.59 17.07
CA SER A 19 -2.36 -18.96 16.83
C SER A 19 -1.32 -19.43 17.85
N THR A 20 -0.11 -19.72 17.39
CA THR A 20 1.02 -20.11 18.23
C THR A 20 2.13 -19.08 18.21
N THR A 21 2.86 -18.93 19.31
CA THR A 21 4.03 -18.04 19.41
C THR A 21 5.11 -18.70 20.28
N ALA A 22 6.38 -18.49 19.96
CA ALA A 22 7.52 -19.04 20.70
C ALA A 22 8.33 -17.94 21.40
N GLN A 23 8.75 -18.19 22.64
CA GLN A 23 9.64 -17.33 23.41
C GLN A 23 10.84 -18.13 23.91
N THR A 24 12.04 -17.55 23.85
CA THR A 24 13.28 -18.18 24.32
C THR A 24 13.74 -17.54 25.63
N PHE A 25 14.01 -18.37 26.63
CA PHE A 25 14.54 -17.99 27.93
C PHE A 25 15.97 -18.49 28.09
N THR A 26 16.87 -17.68 28.64
CA THR A 26 18.21 -18.11 29.04
C THR A 26 18.19 -18.60 30.49
N SER A 27 19.15 -19.45 30.86
CA SER A 27 19.28 -19.90 32.25
C SER A 27 19.51 -18.72 33.20
N THR A 28 18.82 -18.79 34.35
CA THR A 28 19.00 -17.89 35.49
C THR A 28 20.01 -18.43 36.50
N ALA A 29 20.26 -19.74 36.47
CA ALA A 29 21.26 -20.44 37.24
C ALA A 29 21.60 -21.75 36.56
N ASP A 30 22.87 -22.14 36.55
CA ASP A 30 23.32 -23.47 36.19
C ASP A 30 24.58 -23.90 36.96
N SER A 31 24.62 -25.16 37.36
CA SER A 31 25.72 -25.71 38.16
C SER A 31 25.73 -27.23 38.05
N TYR A 32 26.73 -27.87 38.63
CA TYR A 32 26.68 -29.30 38.87
C TYR A 32 27.16 -29.63 40.27
N VAL A 33 26.83 -30.82 40.72
CA VAL A 33 27.30 -31.37 41.99
C VAL A 33 28.04 -32.67 41.76
N SER A 34 29.05 -32.95 42.58
CA SER A 34 29.90 -34.12 42.42
C SER A 34 30.00 -34.89 43.73
N GLN A 35 29.68 -36.19 43.69
CA GLN A 35 29.83 -37.09 44.84
C GLN A 35 31.28 -37.19 45.31
N LYS A 36 32.24 -37.01 44.40
CA LYS A 36 33.67 -37.03 44.73
C LYS A 36 34.08 -35.86 45.61
N SER A 37 33.36 -34.74 45.53
CA SER A 37 33.65 -33.51 46.28
C SER A 37 32.36 -32.92 46.89
N PRO A 38 31.79 -33.55 47.93
CA PRO A 38 30.40 -33.28 48.31
C PRO A 38 30.08 -31.86 48.81
N LYS A 39 31.11 -31.12 49.25
CA LYS A 39 31.01 -29.74 49.75
C LYS A 39 31.40 -28.68 48.71
N ALA A 40 31.87 -29.08 47.53
CA ALA A 40 32.29 -28.14 46.50
C ALA A 40 31.08 -27.57 45.75
N ASN A 41 31.20 -26.31 45.36
CA ASN A 41 30.29 -25.63 44.44
C ASN A 41 30.98 -25.44 43.09
N TYR A 42 30.22 -25.55 42.00
CA TYR A 42 30.73 -25.45 40.63
C TYR A 42 29.97 -24.43 39.78
N GLY A 43 29.18 -23.54 40.39
CA GLY A 43 28.32 -22.58 39.66
C GLY A 43 29.05 -21.48 38.89
N THR A 44 30.38 -21.44 38.95
CA THR A 44 31.20 -20.52 38.14
C THR A 44 31.99 -21.24 37.05
N ARG A 45 31.80 -22.56 36.90
CA ARG A 45 32.50 -23.35 35.90
C ARG A 45 31.86 -23.12 34.53
N PRO A 46 32.64 -23.17 33.43
CA PRO A 46 32.13 -23.01 32.07
C PRO A 46 31.42 -24.28 31.53
N ALA A 47 31.12 -25.25 32.39
CA ALA A 47 30.43 -26.48 32.01
C ALA A 47 29.66 -27.10 33.19
N VAL A 48 28.50 -27.68 32.88
CA VAL A 48 27.72 -28.57 33.73
C VAL A 48 28.08 -30.01 33.36
N GLU A 49 28.30 -30.85 34.37
CA GLU A 49 28.67 -32.26 34.19
C GLU A 49 27.55 -33.21 34.64
N ALA A 50 27.34 -34.28 33.87
CA ALA A 50 26.46 -35.39 34.24
C ALA A 50 27.18 -36.74 34.06
N ALA A 51 27.31 -37.53 35.12
CA ALA A 51 28.02 -38.81 35.13
C ALA A 51 27.45 -39.77 36.18
N GLY A 52 27.60 -41.09 35.97
CA GLY A 52 27.15 -42.14 36.88
C GLY A 52 28.19 -42.58 37.91
N SER A 53 29.49 -42.38 37.65
CA SER A 53 30.58 -42.80 38.56
C SER A 53 31.87 -41.99 38.33
N PRO A 54 32.33 -41.17 39.30
CA PRO A 54 31.56 -40.73 40.46
C PRO A 54 30.28 -40.03 40.00
N LEU A 55 29.22 -40.07 40.81
CA LEU A 55 27.97 -39.43 40.44
C LEU A 55 28.17 -37.92 40.31
N GLU A 56 27.91 -37.41 39.11
CA GLU A 56 27.83 -35.98 38.83
C GLU A 56 26.46 -35.67 38.25
N ARG A 57 25.86 -34.58 38.74
CA ARG A 57 24.51 -34.18 38.33
C ARG A 57 24.47 -32.70 38.06
N GLY A 58 24.06 -32.37 36.84
CA GLY A 58 23.83 -31.00 36.43
C GLY A 58 22.50 -30.45 36.91
N TYR A 59 22.43 -29.15 37.10
CA TYR A 59 21.22 -28.40 37.38
C TYR A 59 21.18 -27.15 36.51
N VAL A 60 20.02 -26.85 35.94
CA VAL A 60 19.77 -25.63 35.16
C VAL A 60 18.39 -25.11 35.53
N ARG A 61 18.27 -23.82 35.83
CA ARG A 61 17.00 -23.16 36.16
C ARG A 61 16.73 -21.99 35.22
N PHE A 62 15.47 -21.86 34.81
CA PHE A 62 14.97 -20.75 34.00
C PHE A 62 13.92 -19.97 34.77
N GLY A 63 13.86 -18.66 34.54
CA GLY A 63 12.75 -17.81 34.95
C GLY A 63 11.82 -17.57 33.76
N VAL A 64 10.71 -18.31 33.69
CA VAL A 64 9.73 -18.18 32.61
C VAL A 64 8.76 -17.05 32.96
N THR A 65 8.73 -16.00 32.16
CA THR A 65 7.85 -14.83 32.37
C THR A 65 7.35 -14.27 31.04
N GLY A 66 6.18 -13.61 31.05
CA GLY A 66 5.62 -12.97 29.86
C GLY A 66 4.86 -13.89 28.90
N LEU A 67 4.61 -15.15 29.26
CA LEU A 67 3.75 -16.03 28.47
C LEU A 67 2.29 -15.53 28.51
N ALA A 68 1.72 -15.26 27.33
CA ALA A 68 0.37 -14.74 27.15
C ALA A 68 -0.68 -15.82 26.78
N GLY A 69 -0.26 -17.08 26.66
CA GLY A 69 -1.09 -18.21 26.26
C GLY A 69 -0.81 -19.46 27.08
N VAL A 70 -1.46 -20.56 26.68
CA VAL A 70 -1.25 -21.88 27.29
C VAL A 70 -0.03 -22.53 26.66
N VAL A 71 0.87 -23.09 27.48
CA VAL A 71 2.05 -23.81 26.98
C VAL A 71 1.60 -25.00 26.11
N SER A 72 1.97 -24.96 24.83
CA SER A 72 1.72 -26.04 23.88
C SER A 72 2.95 -26.93 23.72
N ARG A 73 4.15 -26.36 23.89
CA ARG A 73 5.43 -27.08 23.84
C ARG A 73 6.50 -26.35 24.64
N ALA A 74 7.39 -27.10 25.27
CA ALA A 74 8.63 -26.56 25.81
C ALA A 74 9.82 -27.42 25.39
N THR A 75 10.86 -26.77 24.85
CA THR A 75 12.08 -27.41 24.37
C THR A 75 13.28 -26.89 25.14
N LEU A 76 13.94 -27.77 25.90
CA LEU A 76 15.22 -27.48 26.53
C LEU A 76 16.33 -27.67 25.49
N ARG A 77 17.10 -26.61 25.23
CA ARG A 77 18.26 -26.63 24.36
C ARG A 77 19.54 -26.49 25.18
N LEU A 78 20.44 -27.45 25.02
CA LEU A 78 21.73 -27.50 25.71
C LEU A 78 22.84 -27.70 24.68
N TYR A 79 23.98 -27.04 24.86
CA TYR A 79 25.11 -27.19 23.97
C TYR A 79 26.13 -28.17 24.55
N ALA A 80 26.34 -29.31 23.90
CA ALA A 80 27.39 -30.25 24.28
C ALA A 80 28.76 -29.76 23.81
N THR A 81 29.71 -29.69 24.74
CA THR A 81 31.09 -29.29 24.46
C THR A 81 31.93 -30.46 23.93
N ALA A 82 31.48 -31.70 24.17
CA ALA A 82 32.07 -32.93 23.67
C ALA A 82 31.00 -33.99 23.40
N GLY A 83 31.28 -34.95 22.51
CA GLY A 83 30.41 -36.09 22.26
C GLY A 83 30.39 -37.11 23.40
N SER A 84 29.29 -37.87 23.51
CA SER A 84 29.10 -38.97 24.44
C SER A 84 28.23 -40.06 23.82
N SER A 85 28.65 -41.32 23.92
CA SER A 85 27.88 -42.47 23.43
C SER A 85 26.66 -42.81 24.28
N VAL A 86 26.56 -42.23 25.49
CA VAL A 86 25.47 -42.46 26.45
C VAL A 86 24.56 -41.25 26.56
N GLY A 87 25.14 -40.04 26.56
CA GLY A 87 24.43 -38.77 26.77
C GLY A 87 23.82 -38.63 28.16
N PHE A 88 22.71 -37.91 28.26
CA PHE A 88 22.07 -37.57 29.54
C PHE A 88 20.54 -37.68 29.47
N SER A 89 19.93 -37.61 30.65
CA SER A 89 18.49 -37.60 30.89
C SER A 89 18.11 -36.35 31.66
N VAL A 90 17.00 -35.73 31.27
CA VAL A 90 16.42 -34.54 31.90
C VAL A 90 15.32 -34.97 32.86
N ARG A 91 15.39 -34.45 34.08
CA ARG A 91 14.43 -34.71 35.15
C ARG A 91 13.96 -33.39 35.74
N GLY A 92 12.68 -33.31 36.10
CA GLY A 92 12.17 -32.14 36.82
C GLY A 92 12.76 -32.03 38.23
N VAL A 93 12.90 -30.79 38.72
CA VAL A 93 13.28 -30.46 40.09
C VAL A 93 12.22 -29.51 40.64
N THR A 94 11.54 -29.92 41.71
CA THR A 94 10.43 -29.14 42.31
C THR A 94 10.93 -27.96 43.13
N ASP A 95 12.07 -28.12 43.80
CA ASP A 95 12.72 -27.06 44.54
C ASP A 95 13.44 -26.10 43.58
N ASN A 96 12.86 -24.92 43.41
CA ASN A 96 13.42 -23.84 42.60
C ASN A 96 14.25 -22.83 43.41
N THR A 97 14.54 -23.11 44.69
CA THR A 97 15.21 -22.15 45.61
C THR A 97 16.72 -22.34 45.68
N TRP A 98 17.27 -23.39 45.06
CA TRP A 98 18.71 -23.62 45.05
C TRP A 98 19.48 -22.42 44.48
N GLY A 99 20.59 -22.08 45.12
CA GLY A 99 21.48 -21.01 44.70
C GLY A 99 22.63 -21.56 43.88
N GLU A 100 22.94 -20.92 42.76
CA GLU A 100 23.98 -21.38 41.85
C GLU A 100 25.37 -21.44 42.48
N THR A 101 25.69 -20.47 43.33
CA THR A 101 26.96 -20.36 44.05
C THR A 101 26.94 -21.04 45.43
N THR A 102 25.81 -21.66 45.81
CA THR A 102 25.61 -22.30 47.12
C THR A 102 25.22 -23.77 47.03
N ILE A 103 24.83 -24.26 45.84
CA ILE A 103 24.52 -25.66 45.60
C ILE A 103 25.80 -26.51 45.70
N THR A 104 25.69 -27.62 46.39
CA THR A 104 26.73 -28.63 46.65
C THR A 104 26.05 -29.99 46.60
N TYR A 105 26.81 -31.09 46.54
CA TYR A 105 26.20 -32.43 46.57
C TYR A 105 25.34 -32.65 47.82
N ASN A 106 25.77 -32.10 48.97
CA ASN A 106 25.10 -32.30 50.25
C ASN A 106 23.73 -31.60 50.37
N ASN A 107 23.50 -30.53 49.61
CA ASN A 107 22.26 -29.74 49.67
C ASN A 107 21.52 -29.68 48.32
N ALA A 108 21.95 -30.45 47.31
CA ALA A 108 21.33 -30.44 46.00
C ALA A 108 19.89 -30.97 46.08
N PRO A 109 18.91 -30.30 45.45
CA PRO A 109 17.54 -30.76 45.46
C PRO A 109 17.39 -32.09 44.72
N ALA A 110 16.51 -32.97 45.23
CA ALA A 110 16.31 -34.28 44.62
C ALA A 110 15.61 -34.15 43.25
N PRO A 111 16.13 -34.78 42.18
CA PRO A 111 15.44 -34.83 40.90
C PRO A 111 14.26 -35.81 40.95
N SER A 112 13.28 -35.60 40.06
CA SER A 112 12.20 -36.55 39.83
C SER A 112 12.74 -37.96 39.54
N PRO A 113 12.14 -39.03 40.11
CA PRO A 113 12.52 -40.41 39.80
C PRO A 113 12.18 -40.80 38.35
N THR A 114 11.28 -40.08 37.68
CA THR A 114 10.97 -40.26 36.27
C THR A 114 11.81 -39.34 35.39
N SER A 115 12.34 -39.88 34.29
CA SER A 115 12.97 -39.08 33.24
C SER A 115 11.90 -38.49 32.34
N THR A 116 11.98 -37.20 32.03
CA THR A 116 11.08 -36.54 31.09
C THR A 116 11.56 -36.70 29.66
N ALA A 117 12.89 -36.61 29.45
CA ALA A 117 13.51 -36.75 28.14
C ALA A 117 14.92 -37.32 28.27
N SER A 118 15.42 -37.92 27.19
CA SER A 118 16.81 -38.38 27.10
C SER A 118 17.40 -37.98 25.76
N SER A 119 18.68 -37.62 25.77
CA SER A 119 19.42 -37.25 24.56
C SER A 119 19.83 -38.47 23.72
N GLY A 120 19.92 -39.66 24.33
CA GLY A 120 20.70 -40.75 23.75
C GLY A 120 22.15 -40.33 23.48
N SER A 121 22.81 -40.99 22.52
CA SER A 121 24.16 -40.61 22.06
C SER A 121 24.16 -39.19 21.46
N ILE A 122 25.18 -38.41 21.78
CA ILE A 122 25.32 -37.00 21.37
C ILE A 122 26.70 -36.73 20.78
N ALA A 123 26.76 -35.77 19.84
CA ALA A 123 27.98 -35.15 19.36
C ALA A 123 28.14 -33.74 19.97
N THR A 124 29.28 -33.09 19.72
CA THR A 124 29.44 -31.65 20.03
C THR A 124 28.42 -30.84 19.25
N GLY A 125 27.67 -29.96 19.92
CA GLY A 125 26.65 -29.12 19.30
C GLY A 125 25.37 -28.98 20.12
N TRP A 126 24.36 -28.35 19.53
CA TRP A 126 23.05 -28.15 20.16
C TRP A 126 22.23 -29.44 20.23
N ILE A 127 21.63 -29.66 21.38
CA ILE A 127 20.73 -30.79 21.68
C ILE A 127 19.41 -30.18 22.12
N SER A 128 18.30 -30.60 21.49
CA SER A 128 16.94 -30.13 21.79
C SER A 128 16.12 -31.28 22.36
N LEU A 129 15.55 -31.08 23.54
CA LEU A 129 14.78 -32.09 24.25
C LEU A 129 13.40 -31.54 24.60
N ASP A 130 12.36 -32.31 24.32
CA ASP A 130 11.00 -31.97 24.72
C ASP A 130 10.86 -32.11 26.24
N VAL A 131 10.58 -31.01 26.90
CA VAL A 131 10.35 -30.91 28.35
C VAL A 131 8.97 -30.33 28.66
N THR A 132 8.05 -30.37 27.70
CA THR A 132 6.70 -29.81 27.81
C THR A 132 6.00 -30.18 29.12
N PRO A 133 6.04 -31.43 29.62
CA PRO A 133 5.39 -31.80 30.88
C PRO A 133 5.91 -31.07 32.13
N LEU A 134 7.08 -30.43 32.06
CA LEU A 134 7.72 -29.72 33.18
C LEU A 134 7.48 -28.21 33.18
N VAL A 135 6.84 -27.67 32.14
CA VAL A 135 6.62 -26.22 31.98
C VAL A 135 5.13 -25.94 31.89
N SER A 136 4.52 -25.54 33.01
CA SER A 136 3.08 -25.29 33.09
C SER A 136 2.65 -23.84 32.84
N GLY A 137 3.61 -22.91 32.70
CA GLY A 137 3.34 -21.48 32.50
C GLY A 137 4.46 -20.59 33.04
N ASN A 138 4.12 -19.35 33.40
CA ASN A 138 5.05 -18.42 34.03
C ASN A 138 5.48 -18.94 35.42
N GLY A 139 6.78 -18.86 35.72
CA GLY A 139 7.37 -19.34 36.96
C GLY A 139 8.81 -19.80 36.79
N ALA A 140 9.48 -20.10 37.91
CA ALA A 140 10.78 -20.74 37.87
C ALA A 140 10.63 -22.23 37.52
N VAL A 141 11.48 -22.72 36.61
CA VAL A 141 11.53 -24.15 36.24
C VAL A 141 12.97 -24.63 36.36
N SER A 142 13.18 -25.68 37.14
CA SER A 142 14.49 -26.30 37.36
C SER A 142 14.55 -27.71 36.76
N PHE A 143 15.65 -27.99 36.09
CA PHE A 143 15.96 -29.28 35.50
C PHE A 143 17.21 -29.85 36.15
N ALA A 144 17.21 -31.17 36.37
CA ALA A 144 18.39 -31.93 36.69
C ALA A 144 18.82 -32.77 35.49
N LEU A 145 20.12 -32.79 35.24
CA LEU A 145 20.77 -33.54 34.17
C LEU A 145 21.49 -34.73 34.80
N THR A 146 21.05 -35.93 34.44
CA THR A 146 21.59 -37.19 34.99
C THR A 146 22.16 -38.03 33.86
N SER A 147 23.19 -38.83 34.15
CA SER A 147 23.75 -39.76 33.19
C SER A 147 24.20 -41.05 33.87
N THR A 148 24.22 -42.14 33.13
CA THR A 148 24.85 -43.40 33.51
C THR A 148 26.28 -43.52 32.96
N ALA A 149 26.76 -42.51 32.23
CA ALA A 149 28.09 -42.51 31.64
C ALA A 149 29.19 -42.52 32.71
N THR A 150 30.25 -43.29 32.48
CA THR A 150 31.45 -43.29 33.33
C THR A 150 32.40 -42.14 33.00
N LYS A 151 32.30 -41.58 31.78
CA LYS A 151 32.91 -40.31 31.38
C LYS A 151 31.83 -39.23 31.42
N ALA A 152 32.11 -38.13 32.11
CA ALA A 152 31.16 -37.04 32.28
C ALA A 152 30.70 -36.47 30.93
N VAL A 153 29.39 -36.23 30.85
CA VAL A 153 28.78 -35.48 29.76
C VAL A 153 28.84 -34.00 30.10
N SER A 154 29.63 -33.27 29.29
CA SER A 154 29.93 -31.86 29.52
C SER A 154 29.07 -30.97 28.62
N LEU A 155 28.31 -30.09 29.25
CA LEU A 155 27.36 -29.19 28.60
C LEU A 155 27.72 -27.75 28.96
N ALA A 156 27.65 -26.83 28.00
CA ALA A 156 27.99 -25.44 28.24
C ALA A 156 27.06 -24.79 29.27
N THR A 157 27.65 -23.98 30.14
CA THR A 157 26.96 -23.10 31.09
C THR A 157 26.85 -21.68 30.54
N ARG A 158 26.12 -20.82 31.24
CA ARG A 158 26.09 -19.39 30.92
C ARG A 158 27.47 -18.72 31.07
N GLU A 159 28.34 -19.23 31.93
CA GLU A 159 29.72 -18.78 32.13
C GLU A 159 30.64 -19.14 30.95
N LYS A 160 30.27 -20.13 30.14
CA LYS A 160 31.03 -20.46 28.92
C LYS A 160 30.95 -19.33 27.91
N SER A 161 29.74 -18.87 27.64
CA SER A 161 29.39 -17.84 26.66
C SER A 161 27.87 -17.65 26.67
N ALA A 162 27.41 -16.41 26.59
CA ALA A 162 25.99 -16.11 26.40
C ALA A 162 25.40 -16.79 25.14
N ALA A 163 26.20 -16.99 24.09
CA ALA A 163 25.75 -17.62 22.85
C ALA A 163 25.53 -19.14 22.97
N LEU A 164 26.13 -19.80 23.97
CA LEU A 164 26.04 -21.24 24.20
C LEU A 164 25.31 -21.59 25.50
N ALA A 165 24.84 -20.58 26.23
CA ALA A 165 24.11 -20.76 27.47
C ALA A 165 22.88 -21.65 27.26
N PRO A 166 22.48 -22.45 28.27
CA PRO A 166 21.23 -23.21 28.21
C PRO A 166 20.05 -22.33 27.83
N GLN A 167 19.18 -22.84 26.96
CA GLN A 167 17.98 -22.16 26.51
C GLN A 167 16.74 -23.01 26.78
N LEU A 168 15.64 -22.36 27.15
CA LEU A 168 14.32 -22.97 27.19
C LEU A 168 13.44 -22.23 26.17
N VAL A 169 13.03 -22.92 25.12
CA VAL A 169 12.12 -22.39 24.10
C VAL A 169 10.72 -22.85 24.46
N VAL A 170 9.82 -21.92 24.75
CA VAL A 170 8.42 -22.22 25.10
C VAL A 170 7.51 -21.72 24.00
N GLU A 171 6.74 -22.62 23.42
CA GLU A 171 5.66 -22.32 22.50
C GLU A 171 4.35 -22.28 23.27
N VAL A 172 3.53 -21.27 23.00
CA VAL A 172 2.20 -21.12 23.58
C VAL A 172 1.15 -21.06 22.48
N THR A 173 -0.03 -21.63 22.78
CA THR A 173 -1.26 -21.39 22.04
C THR A 173 -1.97 -20.20 22.69
N LEU A 174 -2.25 -19.17 21.89
CA LEU A 174 -2.99 -17.99 22.35
C LEU A 174 -4.50 -18.29 22.36
N PRO A 175 -5.27 -17.65 23.26
CA PRO A 175 -6.72 -17.74 23.21
C PRO A 175 -7.24 -17.12 21.92
N ASP A 176 -8.33 -17.67 21.38
CA ASP A 176 -8.96 -17.09 20.20
C ASP A 176 -9.52 -15.70 20.51
N SER A 177 -9.44 -14.79 19.55
CA SER A 177 -9.85 -13.40 19.72
C SER A 177 -10.84 -12.98 18.63
N PRO A 178 -11.90 -12.21 18.98
CA PRO A 178 -12.84 -11.69 18.01
C PRO A 178 -12.16 -10.66 17.09
N PRO A 179 -12.72 -10.39 15.90
CA PRO A 179 -12.15 -9.43 14.99
C PRO A 179 -12.16 -8.02 15.59
N ALA A 180 -11.07 -7.27 15.41
CA ALA A 180 -11.01 -5.86 15.77
C ALA A 180 -10.41 -5.06 14.61
N ASN A 181 -11.05 -3.94 14.26
CA ASN A 181 -10.62 -3.11 13.13
C ASN A 181 -9.31 -2.40 13.46
N THR A 182 -8.32 -2.49 12.57
CA THR A 182 -7.03 -1.79 12.68
C THR A 182 -6.86 -0.71 11.61
N SER A 183 -7.61 -0.81 10.51
CA SER A 183 -7.75 0.25 9.51
C SER A 183 -9.18 0.23 8.97
N PRO A 184 -9.86 1.38 8.87
CA PRO A 184 -11.26 1.43 8.47
C PRO A 184 -11.45 1.03 6.99
N PRO A 185 -12.67 0.57 6.62
CA PRO A 185 -13.03 0.32 5.22
C PRO A 185 -12.84 1.55 4.32
N LYS A 186 -12.57 1.32 3.04
CA LYS A 186 -12.43 2.39 2.03
C LYS A 186 -13.35 2.15 0.85
N ILE A 187 -13.90 3.25 0.31
CA ILE A 187 -14.71 3.22 -0.90
C ILE A 187 -13.85 3.72 -2.07
N SER A 188 -13.92 3.03 -3.21
CA SER A 188 -13.38 3.48 -4.49
C SER A 188 -14.48 3.53 -5.57
N GLY A 189 -14.22 4.28 -6.65
CA GLY A 189 -15.18 4.53 -7.73
C GLY A 189 -15.63 5.99 -7.79
N THR A 190 -16.37 6.33 -8.83
CA THR A 190 -16.89 7.69 -9.05
C THR A 190 -18.26 7.84 -8.39
N ALA A 191 -18.43 8.85 -7.54
CA ALA A 191 -19.72 9.18 -6.92
C ALA A 191 -20.65 9.86 -7.95
N GLN A 192 -21.26 9.06 -8.82
CA GLN A 192 -22.16 9.51 -9.86
C GLN A 192 -23.23 8.44 -10.12
N ALA A 193 -24.48 8.85 -10.36
CA ALA A 193 -25.54 7.92 -10.71
C ALA A 193 -25.14 7.04 -11.93
N ASN A 194 -25.51 5.76 -11.88
CA ASN A 194 -25.16 4.69 -12.83
C ASN A 194 -23.68 4.25 -12.81
N GLN A 195 -22.86 4.77 -11.89
CA GLN A 195 -21.51 4.24 -11.63
C GLN A 195 -21.53 3.22 -10.49
N THR A 196 -20.45 2.44 -10.36
CA THR A 196 -20.30 1.46 -9.29
C THR A 196 -19.25 1.90 -8.29
N LEU A 197 -19.62 1.84 -7.01
CA LEU A 197 -18.69 1.97 -5.89
C LEU A 197 -18.25 0.58 -5.42
N THR A 198 -17.01 0.47 -4.97
CA THR A 198 -16.44 -0.78 -4.42
C THR A 198 -15.91 -0.53 -3.02
N SER A 199 -16.18 -1.46 -2.09
CA SER A 199 -15.63 -1.44 -0.74
C SER A 199 -14.38 -2.33 -0.63
N ASP A 200 -13.31 -1.74 -0.13
CA ASP A 200 -12.26 -2.48 0.57
C ASP A 200 -12.70 -2.68 2.04
N PRO A 201 -12.60 -3.90 2.60
CA PRO A 201 -13.06 -4.18 3.97
C PRO A 201 -12.17 -3.55 5.07
N GLY A 202 -11.03 -2.96 4.73
CA GLY A 202 -10.02 -2.51 5.68
C GLY A 202 -9.18 -3.66 6.23
N THR A 203 -8.42 -3.39 7.31
CA THR A 203 -7.60 -4.41 7.97
C THR A 203 -8.14 -4.72 9.36
N TRP A 204 -8.05 -5.99 9.75
CA TRP A 204 -8.61 -6.52 10.98
C TRP A 204 -7.61 -7.43 11.67
N SER A 205 -7.46 -7.29 12.98
CA SER A 205 -6.85 -8.30 13.84
C SER A 205 -7.91 -9.32 14.27
N GLY A 206 -7.48 -10.42 14.90
CA GLY A 206 -8.36 -11.50 15.36
C GLY A 206 -7.92 -12.86 14.81
N THR A 207 -8.47 -13.92 15.39
CA THR A 207 -8.21 -15.30 14.94
C THR A 207 -8.79 -15.55 13.55
N GLN A 208 -8.07 -16.29 12.70
CA GLN A 208 -8.49 -16.63 11.34
C GLN A 208 -9.29 -17.95 11.29
N PRO A 209 -10.17 -18.14 10.28
CA PRO A 209 -10.51 -17.20 9.20
C PRO A 209 -11.49 -16.10 9.65
N ILE A 210 -11.30 -14.88 9.12
CA ILE A 210 -12.23 -13.76 9.27
C ILE A 210 -13.09 -13.63 8.00
N GLY A 211 -14.41 -13.68 8.16
CA GLY A 211 -15.40 -13.38 7.11
C GLY A 211 -15.89 -11.93 7.19
N TYR A 212 -16.37 -11.40 6.06
CA TYR A 212 -16.83 -10.02 5.94
C TYR A 212 -18.26 -9.93 5.38
N ALA A 213 -19.06 -9.07 5.98
CA ALA A 213 -20.37 -8.66 5.49
C ALA A 213 -20.41 -7.13 5.32
N TYR A 214 -21.14 -6.67 4.30
CA TYR A 214 -21.23 -5.26 3.94
C TYR A 214 -22.66 -4.75 4.15
N GLN A 215 -22.79 -3.47 4.46
CA GLN A 215 -24.06 -2.75 4.43
C GLN A 215 -23.81 -1.34 3.93
N TRP A 216 -24.28 -1.05 2.71
CA TRP A 216 -24.20 0.29 2.14
C TRP A 216 -25.26 1.20 2.76
N ARG A 217 -24.86 2.46 2.95
CA ARG A 217 -25.66 3.50 3.60
C ARG A 217 -25.70 4.74 2.73
N ARG A 218 -26.90 5.29 2.59
CA ARG A 218 -27.13 6.62 2.02
C ARG A 218 -27.12 7.61 3.17
N CYS A 219 -26.32 8.65 3.05
CA CYS A 219 -26.24 9.72 4.03
C CYS A 219 -26.73 11.04 3.44
N ASP A 220 -27.07 12.00 4.30
CA ASP A 220 -27.30 13.38 3.88
C ASP A 220 -26.06 13.99 3.18
N ALA A 221 -26.22 15.18 2.61
CA ALA A 221 -25.15 15.85 1.86
C ALA A 221 -23.88 16.14 2.70
N ALA A 222 -24.00 16.19 4.03
CA ALA A 222 -22.88 16.38 4.95
C ALA A 222 -22.27 15.05 5.44
N GLY A 223 -22.92 13.92 5.18
CA GLY A 223 -22.56 12.59 5.67
C GLY A 223 -22.84 12.34 7.14
N SER A 224 -23.72 13.13 7.77
CA SER A 224 -23.96 13.12 9.22
C SER A 224 -25.09 12.17 9.60
N VAL A 225 -26.20 12.20 8.86
CA VAL A 225 -27.33 11.29 9.07
C VAL A 225 -27.32 10.25 7.97
N CYS A 226 -27.19 8.97 8.34
CA CYS A 226 -27.11 7.84 7.40
C CYS A 226 -28.21 6.81 7.66
N SER A 227 -28.77 6.27 6.58
CA SER A 227 -29.72 5.15 6.61
C SER A 227 -29.21 3.98 5.79
N ASP A 228 -29.41 2.76 6.28
CA ASP A 228 -29.11 1.54 5.53
C ASP A 228 -29.96 1.46 4.27
N ILE A 229 -29.31 1.13 3.14
CA ILE A 229 -30.01 0.85 1.89
C ILE A 229 -30.39 -0.63 1.91
N ALA A 230 -31.70 -0.90 1.92
CA ALA A 230 -32.21 -2.26 2.01
C ALA A 230 -31.64 -3.17 0.90
N GLY A 231 -31.08 -4.32 1.30
CA GLY A 231 -30.51 -5.33 0.39
C GLY A 231 -29.14 -4.99 -0.19
N ALA A 232 -28.58 -3.81 0.09
CA ALA A 232 -27.27 -3.41 -0.40
C ALA A 232 -26.13 -3.99 0.47
N THR A 233 -25.95 -5.31 0.40
CA THR A 233 -25.01 -6.07 1.24
C THR A 233 -23.82 -6.68 0.49
N ALA A 234 -23.70 -6.38 -0.80
CA ALA A 234 -22.56 -6.81 -1.61
C ALA A 234 -21.34 -5.90 -1.36
N GLN A 235 -20.15 -6.40 -1.71
CA GLN A 235 -18.91 -5.62 -1.66
C GLN A 235 -18.95 -4.40 -2.59
N THR A 236 -19.75 -4.46 -3.65
CA THR A 236 -19.98 -3.36 -4.59
C THR A 236 -21.39 -2.81 -4.46
N TYR A 237 -21.58 -1.55 -4.85
CA TYR A 237 -22.88 -0.89 -4.93
C TYR A 237 -23.00 -0.07 -6.20
N GLY A 238 -24.02 -0.38 -7.01
CA GLY A 238 -24.39 0.43 -8.17
C GLY A 238 -25.20 1.64 -7.72
N LEU A 239 -24.64 2.84 -7.92
CA LEU A 239 -25.32 4.09 -7.64
C LEU A 239 -26.51 4.28 -8.58
N THR A 240 -27.61 4.74 -8.02
CA THR A 240 -28.85 5.05 -8.73
C THR A 240 -29.11 6.55 -8.74
N THR A 241 -30.11 6.98 -9.50
CA THR A 241 -30.56 8.38 -9.46
C THR A 241 -31.13 8.79 -8.10
N ALA A 242 -31.58 7.84 -7.27
CA ALA A 242 -32.06 8.10 -5.92
C ALA A 242 -30.92 8.45 -4.93
N ASP A 243 -29.67 8.22 -5.31
CA ASP A 243 -28.49 8.56 -4.51
C ASP A 243 -27.98 9.98 -4.79
N VAL A 244 -28.45 10.64 -5.86
CA VAL A 244 -27.98 11.97 -6.26
C VAL A 244 -28.18 13.00 -5.14
N GLY A 245 -27.14 13.78 -4.87
CA GLY A 245 -27.12 14.76 -3.78
C GLY A 245 -26.91 14.17 -2.38
N SER A 246 -26.77 12.85 -2.27
CA SER A 246 -26.36 12.16 -1.04
C SER A 246 -24.85 11.88 -1.04
N THR A 247 -24.29 11.59 0.12
CA THR A 247 -22.98 10.92 0.22
C THR A 247 -23.18 9.45 0.60
N MET A 248 -22.21 8.60 0.26
CA MET A 248 -22.29 7.17 0.52
C MET A 248 -21.27 6.74 1.57
N ARG A 249 -21.66 5.79 2.41
CA ARG A 249 -20.77 5.06 3.32
C ARG A 249 -21.06 3.57 3.22
N VAL A 250 -20.09 2.78 3.65
CA VAL A 250 -20.26 1.32 3.83
C VAL A 250 -19.86 0.96 5.25
N ALA A 251 -20.73 0.22 5.93
CA ALA A 251 -20.41 -0.45 7.18
C ALA A 251 -19.97 -1.88 6.85
N VAL A 252 -18.79 -2.26 7.33
CA VAL A 252 -18.23 -3.60 7.17
C VAL A 252 -18.23 -4.27 8.53
N THR A 253 -18.82 -5.47 8.59
CA THR A 253 -18.81 -6.32 9.77
C THR A 253 -17.88 -7.49 9.52
N ALA A 254 -16.83 -7.60 10.33
CA ALA A 254 -15.93 -8.73 10.34
C ALA A 254 -16.38 -9.73 11.42
N SER A 255 -16.35 -11.02 11.11
CA SER A 255 -16.75 -12.10 12.03
C SER A 255 -15.83 -13.31 11.95
N ASN A 256 -15.57 -13.93 13.10
CA ASN A 256 -14.93 -15.23 13.21
C ASN A 256 -15.64 -16.08 14.29
N GLY A 257 -15.09 -17.26 14.61
CA GLY A 257 -15.65 -18.14 15.64
C GLY A 257 -15.73 -17.56 17.05
N SER A 258 -15.00 -16.48 17.34
CA SER A 258 -14.97 -15.82 18.65
C SER A 258 -15.88 -14.60 18.76
N GLY A 259 -16.45 -14.13 17.64
CA GLY A 259 -17.39 -13.01 17.63
C GLY A 259 -17.31 -12.15 16.37
N SER A 260 -17.87 -10.95 16.46
CA SER A 260 -17.91 -10.00 15.34
C SER A 260 -17.75 -8.56 15.80
N SER A 261 -17.25 -7.70 14.91
CA SER A 261 -17.16 -6.25 15.12
C SER A 261 -17.39 -5.52 13.80
N SER A 262 -17.84 -4.27 13.86
CA SER A 262 -18.18 -3.46 12.68
C SER A 262 -17.39 -2.15 12.65
N SER A 263 -17.01 -1.72 11.45
CA SER A 263 -16.38 -0.42 11.19
C SER A 263 -16.99 0.21 9.94
N SER A 264 -17.03 1.54 9.88
CA SER A 264 -17.61 2.28 8.74
C SER A 264 -16.54 3.04 7.97
N SER A 265 -16.72 3.14 6.66
CA SER A 265 -15.85 3.96 5.82
C SER A 265 -16.03 5.46 6.08
N ALA A 266 -15.06 6.24 5.60
CA ALA A 266 -15.31 7.65 5.29
C ALA A 266 -16.41 7.80 4.23
N GLN A 267 -17.04 8.98 4.17
CA GLN A 267 -18.03 9.27 3.13
C GLN A 267 -17.37 9.50 1.76
N THR A 268 -18.12 9.25 0.70
CA THR A 268 -17.77 9.71 -0.66
C THR A 268 -17.98 11.22 -0.81
N ALA A 269 -17.54 11.77 -1.95
CA ALA A 269 -18.10 13.03 -2.44
C ALA A 269 -19.62 12.89 -2.69
N LEU A 270 -20.30 14.03 -2.86
CA LEU A 270 -21.71 14.05 -3.27
C LEU A 270 -21.89 13.27 -4.58
N VAL A 271 -22.90 12.42 -4.61
CA VAL A 271 -23.25 11.69 -5.82
C VAL A 271 -23.82 12.69 -6.83
N ALA A 272 -23.11 12.84 -7.95
CA ALA A 272 -23.54 13.68 -9.05
C ALA A 272 -24.66 13.00 -9.85
N ALA A 273 -25.49 13.82 -10.51
CA ALA A 273 -26.38 13.34 -11.56
C ALA A 273 -25.58 12.63 -12.67
N PRO A 274 -26.19 11.71 -13.44
CA PRO A 274 -25.51 11.15 -14.60
C PRO A 274 -25.06 12.30 -15.48
N SER A 275 -23.84 12.22 -16.01
CA SER A 275 -23.44 13.13 -17.07
C SER A 275 -24.44 12.91 -18.19
N SER A 276 -25.26 13.92 -18.48
CA SER A 276 -25.96 13.97 -19.75
C SER A 276 -24.85 13.79 -20.78
N GLY A 277 -24.87 12.69 -21.53
CA GLY A 277 -23.86 12.44 -22.55
C GLY A 277 -23.77 13.65 -23.44
N GLY A 278 -22.79 14.51 -23.18
CA GLY A 278 -22.47 15.59 -24.08
C GLY A 278 -22.03 14.93 -25.37
N THR A 279 -22.50 15.46 -26.49
CA THR A 279 -21.83 15.20 -27.77
C THR A 279 -20.35 15.45 -27.52
N ALA A 280 -19.50 14.46 -27.81
CA ALA A 280 -18.06 14.69 -27.77
C ALA A 280 -17.76 15.98 -28.56
N PRO A 281 -16.84 16.85 -28.08
CA PRO A 281 -16.49 18.04 -28.83
C PRO A 281 -16.19 17.65 -30.27
N PHE A 282 -16.68 18.48 -31.20
CA PHE A 282 -16.68 18.19 -32.64
C PHE A 282 -15.26 17.85 -33.16
N PHE A 283 -14.21 18.31 -32.47
CA PHE A 283 -12.82 17.97 -32.73
C PHE A 283 -12.11 17.31 -31.55
N ARG A 284 -11.30 16.29 -31.87
CA ARG A 284 -10.22 15.76 -31.02
C ARG A 284 -8.90 16.16 -31.68
N TYR A 285 -8.27 17.19 -31.15
CA TYR A 285 -7.02 17.72 -31.66
C TYR A 285 -5.84 17.03 -30.97
N ALA A 286 -4.85 16.58 -31.75
CA ALA A 286 -3.57 16.11 -31.23
C ALA A 286 -2.45 17.10 -31.60
N TYR A 287 -1.59 17.37 -30.62
CA TYR A 287 -0.56 18.40 -30.67
C TYR A 287 0.84 17.79 -30.85
N PHE A 288 1.74 18.49 -31.55
CA PHE A 288 3.06 18.02 -31.98
C PHE A 288 3.07 16.59 -32.55
N SER A 289 2.08 16.31 -33.38
CA SER A 289 1.66 14.94 -33.70
C SER A 289 1.81 14.58 -35.18
N ALA A 290 2.34 15.51 -36.00
CA ALA A 290 2.58 15.34 -37.43
C ALA A 290 3.52 14.17 -37.80
N SER A 291 4.25 13.61 -36.83
CA SER A 291 5.22 12.53 -37.05
C SER A 291 4.59 11.18 -37.40
N ASP A 292 3.34 10.94 -36.98
CA ASP A 292 2.55 9.75 -37.38
C ASP A 292 1.05 10.05 -37.45
N PRO A 293 0.56 10.63 -38.56
CA PRO A 293 -0.86 10.95 -38.74
C PRO A 293 -1.79 9.73 -38.68
N ALA A 294 -1.29 8.54 -39.04
CA ALA A 294 -2.08 7.32 -39.05
C ALA A 294 -2.33 6.81 -37.62
N ALA A 295 -1.29 6.82 -36.77
CA ALA A 295 -1.43 6.46 -35.36
C ALA A 295 -2.36 7.42 -34.62
N ASN A 296 -2.23 8.73 -34.84
CA ASN A 296 -3.12 9.73 -34.23
C ASN A 296 -4.58 9.50 -34.60
N LYS A 297 -4.85 9.22 -35.88
CA LYS A 297 -6.20 8.87 -36.32
C LYS A 297 -6.70 7.58 -35.67
N ALA A 298 -5.86 6.55 -35.53
CA ALA A 298 -6.24 5.30 -34.87
C ALA A 298 -6.58 5.50 -33.38
N LEU A 299 -5.98 6.50 -32.73
CA LEU A 299 -6.31 6.95 -31.38
C LEU A 299 -7.55 7.85 -31.31
N GLY A 300 -8.15 8.17 -32.46
CA GLY A 300 -9.40 8.91 -32.57
C GLY A 300 -9.23 10.42 -32.73
N ALA A 301 -8.02 10.91 -33.06
CA ALA A 301 -7.85 12.30 -33.46
C ALA A 301 -8.62 12.59 -34.77
N THR A 302 -9.26 13.75 -34.84
CA THR A 302 -9.93 14.27 -36.04
C THR A 302 -9.20 15.48 -36.63
N MET A 303 -8.24 16.02 -35.89
CA MET A 303 -7.38 17.13 -36.30
C MET A 303 -5.97 16.97 -35.73
N ILE A 304 -4.94 17.35 -36.49
CA ILE A 304 -3.53 17.40 -36.03
C ILE A 304 -2.81 18.66 -36.53
N ASP A 305 -1.76 19.09 -35.84
CA ASP A 305 -0.82 20.07 -36.37
C ASP A 305 -0.03 19.50 -37.56
N VAL A 306 0.28 20.35 -38.54
CA VAL A 306 1.12 19.99 -39.69
C VAL A 306 2.04 21.15 -40.07
N GLY A 307 3.26 20.84 -40.51
CA GLY A 307 4.26 21.87 -40.83
C GLY A 307 4.02 22.64 -42.13
N SER A 308 3.08 22.22 -42.97
CA SER A 308 2.80 22.88 -44.25
C SER A 308 1.46 22.44 -44.83
N LYS A 309 0.98 23.17 -45.85
CA LYS A 309 -0.20 22.76 -46.64
C LYS A 309 0.00 21.39 -47.31
N SER A 310 1.17 21.12 -47.90
CA SER A 310 1.41 19.83 -48.56
C SER A 310 1.39 18.66 -47.57
N SER A 311 1.80 18.90 -46.32
CA SER A 311 1.63 17.95 -45.23
C SER A 311 0.14 17.74 -44.87
N ALA A 312 -0.69 18.78 -44.91
CA ALA A 312 -2.14 18.66 -44.74
C ALA A 312 -2.78 17.80 -45.85
N ASP A 313 -2.38 18.02 -47.10
CA ASP A 313 -2.86 17.28 -48.27
C ASP A 313 -2.59 15.76 -48.15
N ALA A 314 -1.47 15.41 -47.51
CA ALA A 314 -1.03 14.02 -47.30
C ALA A 314 -1.76 13.31 -46.13
N LEU A 315 -2.60 14.00 -45.36
CA LEU A 315 -3.26 13.40 -44.20
C LEU A 315 -4.23 12.28 -44.62
N PRO A 316 -4.44 11.24 -43.77
CA PRO A 316 -5.48 10.25 -44.00
C PRO A 316 -6.88 10.86 -44.18
N THR A 317 -7.77 10.19 -44.91
CA THR A 317 -9.16 10.63 -45.09
C THR A 317 -9.87 10.87 -43.75
N GLY A 318 -10.57 11.98 -43.58
CA GLY A 318 -11.28 12.30 -42.33
C GLY A 318 -10.40 12.89 -41.22
N LEU A 319 -9.12 13.16 -41.51
CA LEU A 319 -8.24 13.96 -40.66
C LEU A 319 -7.95 15.29 -41.35
N GLN A 320 -8.03 16.39 -40.60
CA GLN A 320 -7.70 17.73 -41.05
C GLN A 320 -6.42 18.25 -40.37
N GLY A 321 -5.72 19.16 -41.04
CA GLY A 321 -4.50 19.78 -40.57
C GLY A 321 -4.74 21.19 -40.04
N MET A 322 -4.13 21.50 -38.90
CA MET A 322 -3.87 22.86 -38.44
C MET A 322 -2.46 23.23 -38.89
N VAL A 323 -2.33 24.13 -39.89
CA VAL A 323 -1.06 24.40 -40.56
C VAL A 323 -0.24 25.40 -39.76
N TRP A 324 0.99 25.03 -39.39
CA TRP A 324 1.95 25.95 -38.76
C TRP A 324 2.40 27.04 -39.73
N VAL A 325 2.36 28.31 -39.30
CA VAL A 325 2.68 29.49 -40.14
C VAL A 325 3.76 30.40 -39.54
N GLY A 326 4.58 29.84 -38.65
CA GLY A 326 5.66 30.54 -37.96
C GLY A 326 5.20 31.23 -36.68
N ASP A 327 6.15 31.48 -35.78
CA ASP A 327 5.86 31.89 -34.41
C ASP A 327 5.90 33.42 -34.20
N TYR A 328 5.53 33.83 -32.99
CA TYR A 328 5.74 35.14 -32.44
C TYR A 328 6.96 35.15 -31.51
N ASP A 329 7.99 35.89 -31.88
CA ASP A 329 9.21 35.98 -31.09
C ASP A 329 8.99 36.85 -29.84
N ASN A 330 8.94 36.21 -28.67
CA ASN A 330 8.77 36.86 -27.37
C ASN A 330 9.95 37.74 -26.92
N THR A 331 11.09 37.71 -27.62
CA THR A 331 12.26 38.56 -27.31
C THR A 331 12.28 39.84 -28.14
N THR A 332 11.83 39.77 -29.38
CA THR A 332 11.77 40.93 -30.29
C THR A 332 10.37 41.52 -30.41
N CYS A 333 9.36 40.84 -29.88
CA CYS A 333 7.93 41.16 -30.00
C CYS A 333 7.49 41.32 -31.46
N SER A 334 7.91 40.38 -32.31
CA SER A 334 7.71 40.43 -33.76
C SER A 334 7.44 39.05 -34.37
N TRP A 335 6.84 39.03 -35.56
CA TRP A 335 6.53 37.79 -36.27
C TRP A 335 7.74 37.24 -37.01
N GLU A 336 8.02 35.94 -36.87
CA GLU A 336 9.05 35.24 -37.64
C GLU A 336 8.74 35.24 -39.14
N THR A 337 7.45 35.19 -39.48
CA THR A 337 6.97 35.14 -40.86
C THR A 337 6.26 36.45 -41.23
N SER A 338 6.72 37.09 -42.30
CA SER A 338 6.08 38.32 -42.82
C SER A 338 4.62 38.09 -43.23
N ASP A 339 3.79 39.14 -43.15
CA ASP A 339 2.38 39.08 -43.59
C ASP A 339 2.22 38.66 -45.04
N ALA A 340 3.18 39.00 -45.92
CA ALA A 340 3.16 38.58 -47.32
C ALA A 340 3.35 37.06 -47.47
N ALA A 341 4.28 36.47 -46.71
CA ALA A 341 4.53 35.03 -46.71
C ALA A 341 3.36 34.25 -46.09
N LEU A 342 2.78 34.76 -44.99
CA LEU A 342 1.54 34.22 -44.42
C LEU A 342 0.42 34.26 -45.46
N SER A 343 0.18 35.43 -46.07
CA SER A 343 -0.93 35.62 -47.01
C SER A 343 -0.84 34.67 -48.20
N SER A 344 0.37 34.41 -48.70
CA SER A 344 0.61 33.42 -49.75
C SER A 344 0.21 32.01 -49.30
N THR A 345 0.58 31.62 -48.09
CA THR A 345 0.25 30.31 -47.51
C THR A 345 -1.25 30.13 -47.30
N VAL A 346 -1.92 31.15 -46.74
CA VAL A 346 -3.36 31.14 -46.51
C VAL A 346 -4.13 31.08 -47.82
N THR A 347 -3.76 31.93 -48.79
CA THR A 347 -4.40 31.96 -50.12
C THR A 347 -4.29 30.61 -50.82
N ALA A 348 -3.15 29.92 -50.68
CA ALA A 348 -2.95 28.61 -51.28
C ALA A 348 -3.85 27.50 -50.67
N ALA A 349 -4.39 27.72 -49.46
CA ALA A 349 -5.21 26.76 -48.74
C ALA A 349 -6.71 27.10 -48.75
N VAL A 350 -7.13 28.21 -49.38
CA VAL A 350 -8.54 28.63 -49.40
C VAL A 350 -9.43 27.53 -49.96
N GLY A 351 -10.45 27.15 -49.17
CA GLY A 351 -11.42 26.12 -49.55
C GLY A 351 -10.88 24.68 -49.56
N ASP A 352 -9.66 24.45 -49.07
CA ASP A 352 -9.10 23.11 -48.97
C ASP A 352 -9.73 22.33 -47.81
N PRO A 353 -10.44 21.22 -48.06
CA PRO A 353 -11.07 20.43 -46.99
C PRO A 353 -10.05 19.78 -46.04
N LYS A 354 -8.77 19.70 -46.42
CA LYS A 354 -7.69 19.17 -45.58
C LYS A 354 -7.12 20.19 -44.60
N VAL A 355 -7.35 21.48 -44.81
CA VAL A 355 -6.86 22.53 -43.92
C VAL A 355 -8.02 23.03 -43.08
N TYR A 356 -7.98 22.77 -41.78
CA TYR A 356 -8.98 23.30 -40.84
C TYR A 356 -8.67 24.75 -40.44
N GLY A 357 -7.38 25.06 -40.32
CA GLY A 357 -6.93 26.37 -39.86
C GLY A 357 -5.42 26.52 -39.84
N PHE A 358 -4.98 27.60 -39.21
CA PHE A 358 -3.58 27.99 -39.07
C PHE A 358 -3.19 28.11 -37.61
N PHE A 359 -2.10 27.45 -37.26
CA PHE A 359 -1.47 27.54 -35.95
C PHE A 359 -0.44 28.68 -35.99
N THR A 360 -0.75 29.77 -35.29
CA THR A 360 -0.05 31.06 -35.47
C THR A 360 0.96 31.39 -34.39
N SER A 361 0.94 30.74 -33.22
CA SER A 361 1.98 30.93 -32.21
C SER A 361 1.92 29.88 -31.11
N ASP A 362 3.10 29.40 -30.70
CA ASP A 362 3.30 28.50 -29.58
C ASP A 362 3.80 29.30 -28.38
N GLU A 363 3.00 29.34 -27.31
CA GLU A 363 3.33 29.99 -26.05
C GLU A 363 3.73 31.48 -26.14
N PRO A 364 2.93 32.36 -26.78
CA PRO A 364 3.24 33.78 -26.78
C PRO A 364 3.11 34.37 -25.37
N ASN A 365 4.02 35.29 -25.02
CA ASN A 365 4.19 35.80 -23.67
C ASN A 365 3.71 37.26 -23.57
N PRO A 366 2.53 37.52 -22.98
CA PRO A 366 2.00 38.87 -22.88
C PRO A 366 2.67 39.71 -21.78
N LEU A 367 3.47 39.09 -20.88
CA LEU A 367 4.25 39.83 -19.90
C LEU A 367 5.55 40.38 -20.49
N ALA A 368 6.20 39.61 -21.36
CA ALA A 368 7.37 40.05 -22.12
C ALA A 368 6.99 41.03 -23.23
N CYS A 369 5.88 40.75 -23.92
CA CYS A 369 5.36 41.55 -25.03
C CYS A 369 3.90 41.97 -24.76
N PRO A 370 3.65 43.09 -24.05
CA PRO A 370 2.29 43.51 -23.67
C PRO A 370 1.31 43.72 -24.83
N ASN A 371 1.81 44.01 -26.03
CA ASN A 371 0.99 44.18 -27.22
C ASN A 371 0.74 42.88 -27.99
N ALA A 372 1.30 41.75 -27.56
CA ALA A 372 1.19 40.48 -28.26
C ALA A 372 -0.28 40.06 -28.51
N PRO A 373 -1.22 40.12 -27.54
CA PRO A 373 -2.61 39.75 -27.81
C PRO A 373 -3.26 40.58 -28.93
N ALA A 374 -2.98 41.89 -28.98
CA ALA A 374 -3.49 42.76 -30.04
C ALA A 374 -2.85 42.45 -31.41
N GLN A 375 -1.56 42.12 -31.44
CA GLN A 375 -0.87 41.71 -32.67
C GLN A 375 -1.36 40.36 -33.18
N HIS A 376 -1.63 39.40 -32.29
CA HIS A 376 -2.23 38.11 -32.64
C HIS A 376 -3.65 38.29 -33.18
N LYS A 377 -4.45 39.16 -32.57
CA LYS A 377 -5.75 39.54 -33.13
C LYS A 377 -5.60 40.09 -34.55
N ALA A 378 -4.68 41.03 -34.78
CA ALA A 378 -4.47 41.61 -36.11
C ALA A 378 -4.02 40.56 -37.15
N ARG A 379 -3.20 39.59 -36.73
CA ARG A 379 -2.78 38.45 -37.55
C ARG A 379 -3.96 37.53 -37.88
N SER A 380 -4.83 37.26 -36.91
CA SER A 380 -6.06 36.52 -37.14
C SER A 380 -7.00 37.25 -38.10
N ASP A 381 -7.18 38.56 -37.91
CA ASP A 381 -8.00 39.40 -38.79
C ASP A 381 -7.44 39.39 -40.23
N LEU A 382 -6.12 39.38 -40.43
CA LEU A 382 -5.48 39.21 -41.75
C LEU A 382 -5.83 37.86 -42.38
N ILE A 383 -5.74 36.77 -41.62
CA ILE A 383 -6.09 35.42 -42.08
C ILE A 383 -7.56 35.36 -42.48
N HIS A 384 -8.47 35.86 -41.65
CA HIS A 384 -9.91 35.89 -41.94
C HIS A 384 -10.27 36.82 -43.10
N GLY A 385 -9.48 37.87 -43.35
CA GLY A 385 -9.63 38.73 -44.51
C GLY A 385 -9.35 38.00 -45.84
N LEU A 386 -8.53 36.95 -45.81
CA LEU A 386 -8.20 36.10 -46.95
C LEU A 386 -9.16 34.90 -47.06
N ASP A 387 -9.48 34.27 -45.93
CA ASP A 387 -10.44 33.18 -45.81
C ASP A 387 -11.30 33.33 -44.55
N PRO A 388 -12.55 33.82 -44.66
CA PRO A 388 -13.43 33.99 -43.51
C PRO A 388 -13.87 32.68 -42.84
N THR A 389 -13.63 31.54 -43.49
CA THR A 389 -14.08 30.21 -43.00
C THR A 389 -13.01 29.45 -42.23
N THR A 390 -11.74 29.84 -42.41
CA THR A 390 -10.61 29.17 -41.76
C THR A 390 -10.53 29.54 -40.28
N LYS A 391 -9.87 28.68 -39.50
CA LYS A 391 -9.64 28.89 -38.07
C LYS A 391 -8.24 29.37 -37.76
N THR A 392 -8.10 30.21 -36.74
CA THR A 392 -6.81 30.54 -36.16
C THR A 392 -6.66 29.92 -34.79
N PHE A 393 -5.45 29.45 -34.49
CA PHE A 393 -5.14 28.75 -33.26
C PHE A 393 -3.85 29.29 -32.66
N ILE A 394 -3.83 29.42 -31.34
CA ILE A 394 -2.63 29.65 -30.52
C ILE A 394 -2.65 28.69 -29.33
N VAL A 395 -1.48 28.43 -28.75
CA VAL A 395 -1.34 27.71 -27.48
C VAL A 395 -0.73 28.65 -26.46
N LEU A 396 -1.28 28.69 -25.24
CA LEU A 396 -0.75 29.52 -24.16
C LEU A 396 0.20 28.72 -23.27
N ASP A 397 1.29 29.37 -22.85
CA ASP A 397 2.12 28.87 -21.73
C ASP A 397 1.25 28.77 -20.49
N SER A 398 0.86 27.55 -20.17
CA SER A 398 -0.05 27.26 -19.07
C SER A 398 0.71 26.71 -17.86
N ASN A 399 2.00 27.02 -17.78
CA ASN A 399 2.92 26.56 -16.76
C ASN A 399 3.47 27.74 -15.96
N GLY A 400 3.57 28.92 -16.57
CA GLY A 400 3.86 30.17 -15.89
C GLY A 400 5.24 30.72 -16.21
N PHE A 401 5.31 32.05 -16.27
CA PHE A 401 6.50 32.79 -16.67
C PHE A 401 7.44 33.03 -15.48
N SER A 402 6.91 33.00 -14.26
CA SER A 402 7.66 33.23 -13.02
C SER A 402 8.11 31.93 -12.32
N GLY A 403 7.69 30.78 -12.81
CA GLY A 403 8.00 29.47 -12.24
C GLY A 403 7.01 28.41 -12.70
N ASN A 404 7.06 27.23 -12.07
CA ASN A 404 6.18 26.12 -12.45
C ASN A 404 4.82 26.19 -11.76
N LEU A 405 3.75 26.11 -12.56
CA LEU A 405 2.34 26.17 -12.18
C LEU A 405 2.00 27.43 -11.37
N THR A 406 2.47 28.59 -11.83
CA THR A 406 2.27 29.87 -11.14
C THR A 406 1.00 30.59 -11.60
N GLN A 407 0.47 31.47 -10.75
CA GLN A 407 -0.80 32.14 -10.98
C GLN A 407 -0.81 33.05 -12.22
N ASP A 408 0.35 33.56 -12.65
CA ASP A 408 0.47 34.37 -13.86
C ASP A 408 0.07 33.61 -15.14
N ALA A 409 0.21 32.27 -15.16
CA ALA A 409 -0.31 31.43 -16.26
C ALA A 409 -1.84 31.47 -16.34
N ILE A 410 -2.52 31.54 -15.19
CA ILE A 410 -3.99 31.63 -15.12
C ILE A 410 -4.43 33.06 -15.42
N ASP A 411 -3.72 34.06 -14.92
CA ASP A 411 -4.12 35.46 -15.05
C ASP A 411 -3.94 36.03 -16.46
N GLN A 412 -3.09 35.42 -17.29
CA GLN A 412 -2.98 35.81 -18.69
C GLN A 412 -4.15 35.34 -19.57
N ILE A 413 -4.87 34.28 -19.18
CA ILE A 413 -5.90 33.64 -20.03
C ILE A 413 -6.90 34.66 -20.60
N PRO A 414 -7.49 35.58 -19.80
CA PRO A 414 -8.45 36.55 -20.32
C PRO A 414 -7.86 37.59 -21.30
N LEU A 415 -6.54 37.80 -21.28
CA LEU A 415 -5.87 38.76 -22.17
C LEU A 415 -5.93 38.33 -23.64
N TRP A 416 -6.07 37.03 -23.87
CA TRP A 416 -6.09 36.41 -25.20
C TRP A 416 -7.49 36.32 -25.81
N LEU A 417 -8.54 36.80 -25.12
CA LEU A 417 -9.90 36.78 -25.66
C LEU A 417 -9.97 37.53 -27.00
N GLY A 418 -10.34 36.79 -28.06
CA GLY A 418 -10.49 37.33 -29.41
C GLY A 418 -9.19 37.47 -30.19
N SER A 419 -8.06 36.95 -29.69
CA SER A 419 -6.80 36.92 -30.45
C SER A 419 -6.76 35.81 -31.50
N ALA A 420 -7.52 34.73 -31.28
CA ALA A 420 -7.65 33.58 -32.17
C ALA A 420 -9.05 32.95 -32.04
N ASP A 421 -9.46 32.12 -33.02
CA ASP A 421 -10.71 31.36 -32.94
C ASP A 421 -10.68 30.28 -31.86
N LEU A 422 -9.51 29.68 -31.65
CA LEU A 422 -9.26 28.58 -30.72
C LEU A 422 -7.98 28.88 -29.93
N ILE A 423 -8.02 28.63 -28.62
CA ILE A 423 -6.91 28.91 -27.70
C ILE A 423 -6.61 27.66 -26.90
N GLY A 424 -5.48 27.02 -27.17
CA GLY A 424 -5.04 25.85 -26.42
C GLY A 424 -4.51 26.23 -25.04
N LEU A 425 -4.93 25.47 -24.03
CA LEU A 425 -4.37 25.52 -22.69
C LEU A 425 -3.39 24.34 -22.55
N ASP A 426 -2.09 24.59 -22.38
CA ASP A 426 -1.03 23.56 -22.33
C ASP A 426 -0.41 23.33 -20.92
N PRO A 427 -1.19 22.98 -19.89
CA PRO A 427 -0.62 22.79 -18.56
C PRO A 427 0.13 21.46 -18.47
N TYR A 428 1.24 21.47 -17.75
CA TYR A 428 1.99 20.28 -17.34
C TYR A 428 1.72 19.96 -15.86
N PRO A 429 0.57 19.34 -15.54
CA PRO A 429 0.16 19.09 -14.15
C PRO A 429 1.10 18.14 -13.42
N CYS A 430 1.91 17.35 -14.14
CA CYS A 430 2.81 16.35 -13.59
C CYS A 430 4.28 16.72 -13.86
N LEU A 431 4.90 17.43 -12.93
CA LEU A 431 6.31 17.78 -13.04
C LEU A 431 7.20 16.61 -12.58
N VAL A 432 8.32 16.39 -13.28
CA VAL A 432 9.29 15.33 -12.94
C VAL A 432 9.75 15.50 -11.49
N GLY A 433 9.59 14.44 -10.69
CA GLY A 433 9.98 14.43 -9.27
C GLY A 433 9.00 15.13 -8.32
N LYS A 434 7.80 15.53 -8.78
CA LYS A 434 6.73 16.10 -7.96
C LYS A 434 5.43 15.30 -8.14
N ALA A 435 4.54 15.38 -7.15
CA ALA A 435 3.18 14.89 -7.30
C ALA A 435 2.43 15.73 -8.33
N CYS A 436 1.52 15.11 -9.08
CA CYS A 436 0.69 15.83 -10.04
C CYS A 436 -0.29 16.77 -9.32
N ASP A 437 -0.44 18.00 -9.83
CA ASP A 437 -1.45 18.96 -9.37
C ASP A 437 -2.58 19.09 -10.40
N TYR A 438 -3.59 18.24 -10.27
CA TYR A 438 -4.80 18.31 -11.10
C TYR A 438 -5.75 19.45 -10.69
N THR A 439 -5.53 20.08 -9.53
CA THR A 439 -6.32 21.24 -9.11
C THR A 439 -5.99 22.44 -9.98
N PHE A 440 -4.72 22.57 -10.38
CA PHE A 440 -4.28 23.61 -11.30
C PHE A 440 -5.03 23.59 -12.63
N LEU A 441 -5.23 22.40 -13.20
CA LEU A 441 -6.05 22.20 -14.40
C LEU A 441 -7.49 22.71 -14.20
N SER A 442 -8.10 22.39 -13.06
CA SER A 442 -9.47 22.82 -12.75
C SER A 442 -9.58 24.35 -12.64
N ASN A 443 -8.57 25.00 -12.06
CA ASN A 443 -8.53 26.46 -11.92
C ASN A 443 -8.38 27.16 -13.29
N MET A 444 -7.57 26.60 -14.16
CA MET A 444 -7.39 27.10 -15.53
C MET A 444 -8.66 27.01 -16.36
N ILE A 445 -9.29 25.83 -16.38
CA ILE A 445 -10.57 25.60 -17.05
C ILE A 445 -11.61 26.59 -16.55
N ALA A 446 -11.74 26.74 -15.22
CA ALA A 446 -12.68 27.68 -14.63
C ALA A 446 -12.40 29.14 -15.04
N LYS A 447 -11.12 29.54 -15.18
CA LYS A 447 -10.74 30.88 -15.63
C LYS A 447 -11.06 31.10 -17.12
N ALA A 448 -10.78 30.11 -17.96
CA ALA A 448 -11.08 30.15 -19.38
C ALA A 448 -12.60 30.20 -19.63
N ASP A 449 -13.37 29.38 -18.93
CA ASP A 449 -14.84 29.41 -18.93
C ASP A 449 -15.39 30.78 -18.51
N ALA A 450 -14.86 31.33 -17.40
CA ALA A 450 -15.29 32.63 -16.90
C ALA A 450 -14.95 33.79 -17.85
N ALA A 451 -13.84 33.68 -18.58
CA ALA A 451 -13.42 34.66 -19.57
C ALA A 451 -14.12 34.47 -20.93
N GLY A 452 -14.82 33.34 -21.15
CA GLY A 452 -15.43 33.01 -22.43
C GLY A 452 -14.41 32.68 -23.51
N ILE A 453 -13.25 32.13 -23.14
CA ILE A 453 -12.23 31.70 -24.09
C ILE A 453 -12.74 30.49 -24.87
N PRO A 454 -12.62 30.48 -26.20
CA PRO A 454 -12.88 29.29 -26.99
C PRO A 454 -11.63 28.38 -26.98
N TYR A 455 -11.64 27.31 -26.19
CA TYR A 455 -10.53 26.36 -26.05
C TYR A 455 -10.90 24.92 -26.41
#